data_AF-R8CIG4-F1
#
_entry.id   AF-R8CIG4-F1
#
_cell.length_a   1.000
_cell.length_b   1.000
_cell.length_c   1.000
_cell.angle_alpha   90.00
_cell.angle_beta   90.00
_cell.angle_gamma   90.00
#
_symmetry.space_group_name_H-M   'P 1'
#
loop_
_entity.id
_entity.type
_entity.pdbx_description
1 polymer ?
#
loop_
_entity_poly.entity_id
_entity_poly.type
_entity_poly.pdbx_seq_one_letter_code
_entity_poly.pdbx_strand_id
1 'polypeptide(L)'
;MVMKKGAVIFLAGSILVGSVVGMCTTKISQGQAGVVYSASGGVKGETLSQGWQTVSPFSRVTEYPISTSTVNYKDLAIATKDGKPLTMEITYDYFNDVEKLPHIFNKFKGAKPEAIEDSWLKSRLKESALSVTSKYTILEVFQNRENIRTEIQKNFQSDVKKHGFIVENVTLGNPKADGQTEQALQKVIDRQQELEALEIEKKQAVVRAEKAVEEAKGEAESKRIKSEAEAKANETVKQSLSAEIVNYESIKKWDGKLPSVTGGSTPMVTIPQGK
;
A
#
# COMPACT_ATOMS: atom_id res chain seq x y z
N MET A 1 -78.49 -38.16 9.57
CA MET A 1 -77.91 -37.33 8.49
C MET A 1 -77.27 -36.02 8.99
N VAL A 2 -77.56 -35.56 10.22
CA VAL A 2 -77.05 -34.29 10.77
C VAL A 2 -75.55 -34.34 11.17
N MET A 3 -75.06 -35.45 11.73
CA MET A 3 -73.63 -35.60 12.10
C MET A 3 -72.66 -35.50 10.90
N LYS A 4 -73.05 -35.99 9.72
CA LYS A 4 -72.21 -35.89 8.51
C LYS A 4 -72.06 -34.45 8.02
N LYS A 5 -73.08 -33.60 8.19
CA LYS A 5 -73.01 -32.17 7.82
C LYS A 5 -72.12 -31.39 8.78
N GLY A 6 -72.20 -31.67 10.09
CA GLY A 6 -71.31 -31.06 11.09
C GLY A 6 -69.84 -31.40 10.89
N ALA A 7 -69.54 -32.67 10.58
CA ALA A 7 -68.17 -33.12 10.28
C ALA A 7 -67.60 -32.46 9.01
N VAL A 8 -68.39 -32.31 7.94
CA VAL A 8 -67.97 -31.65 6.70
C VAL A 8 -67.72 -30.15 6.91
N ILE A 9 -68.55 -29.47 7.71
CA ILE A 9 -68.36 -28.05 8.06
C ILE A 9 -67.10 -27.87 8.92
N PHE A 10 -66.83 -28.78 9.86
CA PHE A 10 -65.63 -28.72 10.70
C PHE A 10 -64.35 -28.97 9.88
N LEU A 11 -64.37 -29.94 8.95
CA LEU A 11 -63.26 -30.21 8.04
C LEU A 11 -63.03 -29.06 7.04
N ALA A 12 -64.09 -28.47 6.51
CA ALA A 12 -63.97 -27.30 5.64
C ALA A 12 -63.41 -26.08 6.40
N GLY A 13 -63.85 -25.88 7.66
CA GLY A 13 -63.35 -24.82 8.53
C GLY A 13 -61.86 -25.00 8.89
N SER A 14 -61.42 -26.22 9.21
CA SER A 14 -60.01 -26.47 9.54
C SER A 14 -59.08 -26.31 8.33
N ILE A 15 -59.51 -26.70 7.14
CA ILE A 15 -58.78 -26.47 5.88
C ILE A 15 -58.67 -24.97 5.58
N LEU A 16 -59.76 -24.21 5.78
CA LEU A 16 -59.77 -22.76 5.58
C LEU A 16 -58.82 -22.05 6.56
N VAL A 17 -58.87 -22.41 7.84
CA VAL A 17 -57.98 -21.85 8.87
C VAL A 17 -56.52 -22.22 8.58
N GLY A 18 -56.24 -23.47 8.23
CA GLY A 18 -54.88 -23.90 7.86
C GLY A 18 -54.35 -23.18 6.62
N SER A 19 -55.20 -22.95 5.62
CA SER A 19 -54.85 -22.20 4.41
C SER A 19 -54.55 -20.74 4.70
N VAL A 20 -55.35 -20.07 5.53
CA VAL A 20 -55.12 -18.67 5.94
C VAL A 20 -53.84 -18.55 6.76
N VAL A 21 -53.59 -19.44 7.73
CA VAL A 21 -52.36 -19.43 8.54
C VAL A 21 -51.11 -19.66 7.67
N GLY A 22 -51.20 -20.57 6.69
CA GLY A 22 -50.13 -20.80 5.72
C GLY A 22 -49.84 -19.57 4.85
N MET A 23 -50.87 -18.85 4.41
CA MET A 23 -50.72 -17.62 3.63
C MET A 23 -50.22 -16.42 4.45
N CYS A 24 -50.42 -16.43 5.77
CA CYS A 24 -49.97 -15.37 6.67
C CYS A 24 -48.54 -15.56 7.18
N THR A 25 -47.86 -16.64 6.83
CA THR A 25 -46.55 -16.96 7.42
C THR A 25 -45.45 -16.78 6.37
N THR A 26 -44.50 -15.89 6.64
CA THR A 26 -43.31 -15.71 5.81
C THR A 26 -42.05 -16.00 6.62
N LYS A 27 -41.03 -16.59 5.99
CA LYS A 27 -39.73 -16.81 6.61
C LYS A 27 -38.75 -15.82 6.03
N ILE A 28 -38.14 -15.01 6.90
CA ILE A 28 -37.06 -14.09 6.52
C ILE A 28 -35.74 -14.82 6.68
N SER A 29 -34.90 -14.72 5.65
CA SER A 29 -33.61 -15.39 5.59
C SER A 29 -32.67 -14.89 6.69
N GLN A 30 -31.70 -15.73 7.07
CA GLN A 30 -30.65 -15.35 8.02
C GLN A 30 -29.83 -14.19 7.44
N GLY A 31 -29.49 -13.20 8.27
CA GLY A 31 -28.73 -12.03 7.83
C GLY A 31 -29.53 -11.01 7.00
N GLN A 32 -30.85 -11.18 6.92
CA GLN A 32 -31.76 -10.27 6.22
C GLN A 32 -32.81 -9.71 7.20
N ALA A 33 -33.31 -8.51 6.90
CA ALA A 33 -34.50 -7.94 7.53
C ALA A 33 -35.53 -7.57 6.48
N GLY A 34 -36.81 -7.78 6.80
CA GLY A 34 -37.92 -7.59 5.88
C GLY A 34 -38.63 -6.26 6.08
N VAL A 35 -38.86 -5.51 5.00
CA VAL A 35 -39.76 -4.35 5.01
C VAL A 35 -41.11 -4.78 4.47
N VAL A 36 -42.18 -4.50 5.22
CA VAL A 36 -43.55 -4.87 4.86
C VAL A 36 -44.26 -3.70 4.21
N TYR A 37 -44.76 -3.91 2.98
CA TYR A 37 -45.60 -2.96 2.27
C TYR A 37 -47.01 -3.49 2.05
N SER A 38 -48.02 -2.69 2.37
CA SER A 38 -49.42 -2.98 2.12
C SER A 38 -50.02 -1.94 1.17
N ALA A 39 -50.74 -2.37 0.13
CA ALA A 39 -51.32 -1.46 -0.85
C ALA A 39 -52.36 -0.48 -0.27
N SER A 40 -52.98 -0.82 0.86
CA SER A 40 -53.96 0.04 1.54
C SER A 40 -53.36 0.93 2.64
N GLY A 41 -52.12 0.69 3.07
CA GLY A 41 -51.53 1.33 4.25
C GLY A 41 -50.08 1.77 4.11
N GLY A 42 -49.47 1.61 2.92
CA GLY A 42 -48.08 1.95 2.67
C GLY A 42 -47.09 1.04 3.40
N VAL A 43 -45.92 1.57 3.72
CA VAL A 43 -44.89 0.86 4.49
C VAL A 43 -45.31 0.78 5.95
N LYS A 44 -45.40 -0.44 6.49
CA LYS A 44 -45.59 -0.63 7.93
C LYS A 44 -44.27 -0.28 8.62
N GLY A 45 -44.31 0.67 9.56
CA GLY A 45 -43.12 1.33 10.12
C GLY A 45 -42.12 0.43 10.84
N GLU A 46 -42.47 -0.83 11.12
CA GLU A 46 -41.60 -1.79 11.78
C GLU A 46 -40.98 -2.75 10.76
N THR A 47 -39.66 -2.90 10.84
CA THR A 47 -38.89 -3.91 10.09
C THR A 47 -39.02 -5.26 10.77
N LEU A 48 -39.19 -6.31 9.98
CA LEU A 48 -39.25 -7.67 10.49
C LEU A 48 -37.86 -8.26 10.62
N SER A 49 -37.57 -8.85 11.78
CA SER A 49 -36.33 -9.58 12.03
C SER A 49 -36.32 -10.94 11.33
N GLN A 50 -35.12 -11.50 11.14
CA GLN A 50 -34.92 -12.86 10.62
C GLN A 50 -35.75 -13.92 11.37
N GLY A 51 -36.13 -14.99 10.65
CA GLY A 51 -36.94 -16.08 11.19
C GLY A 51 -38.39 -16.09 10.69
N TRP A 52 -39.24 -16.85 11.38
CA TRP A 52 -40.65 -16.95 11.04
C TRP A 52 -41.42 -15.72 11.51
N GLN A 53 -42.14 -15.07 10.59
CA GLN A 53 -42.89 -13.86 10.84
C GLN A 53 -44.31 -14.00 10.31
N THR A 54 -45.28 -13.48 11.05
CA THR A 54 -46.68 -13.46 10.63
C THR A 54 -46.99 -12.13 9.96
N VAL A 55 -47.28 -12.17 8.66
CA VAL A 55 -47.64 -11.02 7.83
C VAL A 55 -49.02 -11.20 7.21
N SER A 56 -49.67 -10.11 6.87
CA SER A 56 -50.96 -10.18 6.16
C SER A 56 -50.74 -10.76 4.75
N PRO A 57 -51.64 -11.62 4.26
CA PRO A 57 -51.49 -12.30 2.97
C PRO A 57 -51.55 -11.33 1.77
N PHE A 58 -52.05 -10.11 1.99
CA PHE A 58 -52.09 -9.05 0.98
C PHE A 58 -50.89 -8.08 1.06
N SER A 59 -49.96 -8.31 1.98
CA SER A 59 -48.75 -7.50 2.12
C SER A 59 -47.59 -8.15 1.36
N ARG A 60 -46.69 -7.32 0.83
CA ARG A 60 -45.44 -7.77 0.23
C ARG A 60 -44.30 -7.52 1.19
N VAL A 61 -43.40 -8.48 1.32
CA VAL A 61 -42.18 -8.36 2.11
C VAL A 61 -40.99 -8.28 1.16
N THR A 62 -40.11 -7.31 1.38
CA THR A 62 -38.85 -7.19 0.66
C THR A 62 -37.71 -7.29 1.64
N GLU A 63 -36.82 -8.25 1.42
CA GLU A 63 -35.68 -8.54 2.27
C GLU A 63 -34.48 -7.65 1.87
N TYR A 64 -33.79 -7.13 2.88
CA TYR A 64 -32.56 -6.36 2.73
C TYR A 64 -31.46 -6.92 3.65
N PRO A 65 -30.20 -6.95 3.21
CA PRO A 65 -29.11 -7.51 4.00
C PRO A 65 -28.80 -6.62 5.20
N ILE A 66 -28.81 -7.22 6.38
CA ILE A 66 -28.37 -6.60 7.64
C ILE A 66 -27.08 -7.23 8.16
N SER A 67 -26.61 -8.29 7.50
CA SER A 67 -25.26 -8.84 7.59
C SER A 67 -24.44 -8.48 6.36
N THR A 68 -23.11 -8.59 6.49
CA THR A 68 -22.15 -8.33 5.42
C THR A 68 -22.55 -9.04 4.12
N SER A 69 -22.67 -8.25 3.06
CA SER A 69 -22.93 -8.67 1.69
C SER A 69 -21.86 -8.06 0.78
N THR A 70 -21.31 -8.89 -0.10
CA THR A 70 -20.23 -8.50 -1.00
C THR A 70 -20.76 -8.26 -2.41
N VAL A 71 -20.44 -7.10 -2.97
CA VAL A 71 -20.81 -6.73 -4.34
C VAL A 71 -19.54 -6.48 -5.13
N ASN A 72 -19.44 -7.11 -6.30
CA ASN A 72 -18.27 -7.03 -7.18
C ASN A 72 -18.65 -6.44 -8.54
N TYR A 73 -17.93 -5.40 -8.95
CA TYR A 73 -18.00 -4.85 -10.31
C TYR A 73 -16.66 -5.05 -11.01
N LYS A 74 -16.64 -5.91 -12.04
CA LYS A 74 -15.41 -6.28 -12.76
C LYS A 74 -14.82 -5.13 -13.59
N ASP A 75 -15.69 -4.34 -14.23
CA ASP A 75 -15.27 -3.34 -15.21
C ASP A 75 -15.89 -1.97 -14.87
N LEU A 76 -15.40 -1.35 -13.79
CA LEU A 76 -15.80 0.02 -13.47
C LEU A 76 -14.94 0.99 -14.28
N ALA A 77 -15.56 1.67 -15.25
CA ALA A 77 -14.90 2.69 -16.06
C ALA A 77 -14.60 3.94 -15.21
N ILE A 78 -13.34 4.28 -15.11
CA ILE A 78 -12.80 5.45 -14.42
C ILE A 78 -11.87 6.23 -15.36
N ALA A 79 -11.44 7.42 -14.94
CA ALA A 79 -10.54 8.25 -15.72
C ALA A 79 -9.52 8.91 -14.79
N THR A 80 -8.29 9.07 -15.30
CA THR A 80 -7.19 9.70 -14.56
C THR A 80 -7.22 11.22 -14.72
N LYS A 81 -6.36 11.90 -13.96
CA LYS A 81 -6.09 13.35 -14.10
C LYS A 81 -5.76 13.77 -15.53
N ASP A 82 -5.07 12.91 -16.27
CA ASP A 82 -4.63 13.17 -17.65
C ASP A 82 -5.75 12.86 -18.68
N GLY A 83 -6.96 12.54 -18.22
CA GLY A 83 -8.10 12.19 -19.06
C GLY A 83 -7.99 10.81 -19.73
N LYS A 84 -7.06 9.95 -19.28
CA LYS A 84 -6.91 8.60 -19.81
C LYS A 84 -7.98 7.68 -19.21
N PRO A 85 -8.73 6.93 -20.04
CA PRO A 85 -9.70 5.97 -19.53
C PRO A 85 -8.97 4.76 -18.92
N LEU A 86 -9.51 4.28 -17.80
CA LEU A 86 -9.09 3.05 -17.14
C LEU A 86 -10.33 2.23 -16.78
N THR A 87 -10.21 0.91 -16.74
CA THR A 87 -11.20 0.04 -16.10
C THR A 87 -10.58 -0.59 -14.87
N MET A 88 -11.35 -0.67 -13.79
CA MET A 88 -10.88 -1.27 -12.56
C MET A 88 -11.98 -2.14 -11.95
N GLU A 89 -11.58 -3.32 -11.48
CA GLU A 89 -12.45 -4.14 -10.66
C GLU A 89 -12.55 -3.51 -9.26
N ILE A 90 -13.76 -3.30 -8.77
CA ILE A 90 -14.00 -2.80 -7.42
C ILE A 90 -15.02 -3.70 -6.73
N THR A 91 -14.64 -4.18 -5.55
CA THR A 91 -15.50 -4.94 -4.66
C THR A 91 -15.76 -4.12 -3.41
N TYR A 92 -16.97 -4.16 -2.87
CA TYR A 92 -17.26 -3.58 -1.57
C TYR A 92 -18.13 -4.49 -0.73
N ASP A 93 -17.92 -4.42 0.57
CA ASP A 93 -18.68 -5.14 1.58
C ASP A 93 -19.58 -4.15 2.30
N TYR A 94 -20.88 -4.46 2.39
CA TYR A 94 -21.85 -3.59 3.02
C TYR A 94 -22.96 -4.36 3.73
N PHE A 95 -23.64 -3.66 4.62
CA PHE A 95 -24.93 -4.07 5.18
C PHE A 95 -25.82 -2.84 5.36
N ASN A 96 -27.11 -3.05 5.59
CA ASN A 96 -28.06 -1.98 5.80
C ASN A 96 -28.30 -1.71 7.29
N ASP A 97 -28.45 -0.44 7.62
CA ASP A 97 -28.93 0.02 8.92
C ASP A 97 -30.41 -0.35 9.07
N VAL A 98 -30.70 -1.20 10.06
CA VAL A 98 -32.05 -1.74 10.33
C VAL A 98 -33.07 -0.61 10.51
N GLU A 99 -32.70 0.45 11.24
CA GLU A 99 -33.61 1.57 11.53
C GLU A 99 -33.99 2.37 10.28
N LYS A 100 -33.14 2.33 9.25
CA LYS A 100 -33.32 3.07 7.99
C LYS A 100 -33.89 2.24 6.86
N LEU A 101 -34.16 0.94 7.06
CA LEU A 101 -34.76 0.10 6.01
C LEU A 101 -36.08 0.64 5.46
N PRO A 102 -37.03 1.18 6.27
CA PRO A 102 -38.23 1.81 5.72
C PRO A 102 -37.91 3.02 4.83
N HIS A 103 -36.86 3.78 5.16
CA HIS A 103 -36.39 4.89 4.33
C HIS A 103 -35.79 4.39 3.01
N ILE A 104 -34.93 3.36 3.06
CA ILE A 104 -34.34 2.72 1.88
C ILE A 104 -35.45 2.21 0.96
N PHE A 105 -36.39 1.42 1.48
CA PHE A 105 -37.51 0.89 0.71
C PHE A 105 -38.29 2.00 0.00
N ASN A 106 -38.66 3.07 0.72
CA ASN A 106 -39.41 4.18 0.11
C ASN A 106 -38.59 4.94 -0.93
N LYS A 107 -37.32 5.26 -0.61
CA LYS A 107 -36.42 6.00 -1.50
C LYS A 107 -36.22 5.28 -2.84
N PHE A 108 -36.12 3.96 -2.80
CA PHE A 108 -35.92 3.12 -3.98
C PHE A 108 -37.19 2.43 -4.47
N LYS A 109 -38.37 2.92 -4.09
CA LYS A 109 -39.68 2.44 -4.60
C LYS A 109 -39.91 0.93 -4.41
N GLY A 110 -39.38 0.37 -3.33
CA GLY A 110 -39.44 -1.06 -3.03
C GLY A 110 -38.59 -1.94 -3.92
N ALA A 111 -37.55 -1.38 -4.57
CA ALA A 111 -36.58 -2.15 -5.32
C ALA A 111 -35.85 -3.14 -4.41
N LYS A 112 -35.56 -4.32 -4.97
CA LYS A 112 -34.73 -5.35 -4.32
C LYS A 112 -33.29 -4.87 -4.17
N PRO A 113 -32.52 -5.42 -3.20
CA PRO A 113 -31.11 -5.05 -2.99
C PRO A 113 -30.28 -5.04 -4.27
N GLU A 114 -30.39 -6.07 -5.12
CA GLU A 114 -29.57 -6.22 -6.34
C GLU A 114 -29.82 -5.08 -7.34
N ALA A 115 -31.08 -4.63 -7.43
CA ALA A 115 -31.44 -3.51 -8.30
C ALA A 115 -30.90 -2.17 -7.77
N ILE A 116 -30.81 -1.99 -6.45
CA ILE A 116 -30.22 -0.80 -5.82
C ILE A 116 -28.70 -0.82 -5.98
N GLU A 117 -28.09 -1.99 -5.81
CA GLU A 117 -26.67 -2.25 -6.04
C GLU A 117 -26.30 -1.85 -7.47
N ASP A 118 -26.91 -2.45 -8.49
CA ASP A 118 -26.56 -2.24 -9.89
C ASP A 118 -26.92 -0.85 -10.45
N SER A 119 -27.74 -0.08 -9.75
CA SER A 119 -28.13 1.27 -10.16
C SER A 119 -27.45 2.34 -9.32
N TRP A 120 -28.01 2.63 -8.14
CA TRP A 120 -27.66 3.79 -7.35
C TRP A 120 -26.33 3.61 -6.63
N LEU A 121 -26.09 2.46 -5.98
CA LEU A 121 -24.83 2.22 -5.27
C LEU A 121 -23.64 2.15 -6.25
N LYS A 122 -23.80 1.44 -7.38
CA LYS A 122 -22.81 1.44 -8.46
C LYS A 122 -22.48 2.85 -8.95
N SER A 123 -23.50 3.70 -9.12
CA SER A 123 -23.30 5.09 -9.55
C SER A 123 -22.53 5.92 -8.50
N ARG A 124 -22.86 5.77 -7.21
CA ARG A 124 -22.14 6.48 -6.12
C ARG A 124 -20.71 5.99 -5.94
N LEU A 125 -20.47 4.69 -6.09
CA LEU A 125 -19.14 4.12 -6.10
C LEU A 125 -18.33 4.64 -7.27
N LYS A 126 -18.91 4.66 -8.49
CA LYS A 126 -18.25 5.21 -9.68
C LYS A 126 -17.92 6.69 -9.53
N GLU A 127 -18.84 7.48 -9.00
CA GLU A 127 -18.62 8.91 -8.73
C GLU A 127 -17.49 9.13 -7.71
N SER A 128 -17.48 8.35 -6.62
CA SER A 128 -16.42 8.38 -5.61
C SER A 128 -15.06 7.98 -6.21
N ALA A 129 -15.03 6.91 -7.00
CA ALA A 129 -13.84 6.45 -7.69
C ALA A 129 -13.30 7.50 -8.68
N LEU A 130 -14.17 8.10 -9.51
CA LEU A 130 -13.80 9.17 -10.43
C LEU A 130 -13.29 10.41 -9.70
N SER A 131 -13.95 10.83 -8.62
CA SER A 131 -13.54 11.99 -7.84
C SER A 131 -12.15 11.84 -7.22
N VAL A 132 -11.76 10.61 -6.84
CA VAL A 132 -10.42 10.34 -6.30
C VAL A 132 -9.41 10.18 -7.44
N THR A 133 -9.68 9.31 -8.41
CA THR A 133 -8.75 8.96 -9.51
C THR A 133 -8.45 10.13 -10.45
N SER A 134 -9.38 11.08 -10.61
CA SER A 134 -9.14 12.32 -11.36
C SER A 134 -8.07 13.23 -10.76
N LYS A 135 -7.62 12.97 -9.53
CA LYS A 135 -6.51 13.70 -8.89
C LYS A 135 -5.15 13.09 -9.20
N TYR A 136 -5.11 11.86 -9.70
CA TYR A 136 -3.89 11.08 -9.93
C TYR A 136 -3.64 10.88 -11.42
N THR A 137 -2.39 11.00 -11.83
CA THR A 137 -1.94 10.55 -13.15
C THR A 137 -2.10 9.04 -13.28
N ILE A 138 -2.05 8.53 -14.50
CA ILE A 138 -2.14 7.08 -14.72
C ILE A 138 -1.08 6.32 -13.93
N LEU A 139 0.17 6.79 -13.89
CA LEU A 139 1.26 6.13 -13.17
C LEU A 139 1.00 6.09 -11.66
N GLU A 140 0.53 7.20 -11.10
CA GLU A 140 0.21 7.29 -9.68
C GLU A 140 -0.96 6.37 -9.28
N VAL A 141 -1.91 6.10 -10.18
CA VAL A 141 -2.98 5.13 -9.92
C VAL A 141 -2.42 3.72 -9.71
N PHE A 142 -1.34 3.35 -10.41
CA PHE A 142 -0.67 2.07 -10.21
C PHE A 142 0.22 2.04 -8.95
N GLN A 143 0.83 3.17 -8.58
CA GLN A 143 1.76 3.25 -7.44
C GLN A 143 1.06 3.51 -6.09
N ASN A 144 0.05 4.37 -6.04
CA ASN A 144 -0.60 4.86 -4.82
C ASN A 144 -1.92 4.14 -4.49
N ARG A 145 -2.03 2.85 -4.83
CA ARG A 145 -3.28 2.08 -4.76
C ARG A 145 -3.94 2.09 -3.38
N GLU A 146 -3.15 1.96 -2.31
CA GLU A 146 -3.66 1.91 -0.94
C GLU A 146 -4.28 3.23 -0.49
N ASN A 147 -3.66 4.35 -0.87
CA ASN A 147 -4.19 5.69 -0.59
C ASN A 147 -5.49 5.93 -1.38
N ILE A 148 -5.49 5.56 -2.66
CA ILE A 148 -6.67 5.67 -3.53
C ILE A 148 -7.83 4.83 -2.98
N ARG A 149 -7.58 3.57 -2.60
CA ARG A 149 -8.60 2.71 -1.96
C ARG A 149 -9.20 3.39 -0.73
N THR A 150 -8.35 3.90 0.15
CA THR A 150 -8.77 4.50 1.41
C THR A 150 -9.61 5.77 1.18
N GLU A 151 -9.22 6.63 0.24
CA GLU A 151 -10.01 7.80 -0.15
C GLU A 151 -11.35 7.42 -0.78
N ILE A 152 -11.36 6.44 -1.70
CA ILE A 152 -12.60 5.96 -2.33
C ILE A 152 -13.55 5.40 -1.27
N GLN A 153 -13.04 4.55 -0.37
CA GLN A 153 -13.82 3.97 0.72
C GLN A 153 -14.44 5.08 1.59
N LYS A 154 -13.63 6.05 2.03
CA LYS A 154 -14.10 7.14 2.87
C LYS A 154 -15.19 7.96 2.19
N ASN A 155 -14.99 8.34 0.92
CA ASN A 155 -15.95 9.14 0.16
C ASN A 155 -17.25 8.37 -0.07
N PHE A 156 -17.14 7.11 -0.50
CA PHE A 156 -18.29 6.25 -0.75
C PHE A 156 -19.08 6.00 0.53
N GLN A 157 -18.40 5.62 1.63
CA GLN A 157 -19.01 5.38 2.93
C GLN A 157 -19.74 6.63 3.44
N SER A 158 -19.13 7.81 3.35
CA SER A 158 -19.76 9.07 3.76
C SER A 158 -21.02 9.38 2.94
N ASP A 159 -21.02 9.13 1.64
CA ASP A 159 -22.16 9.44 0.77
C ASP A 159 -23.32 8.46 0.94
N VAL A 160 -23.06 7.18 1.21
CA VAL A 160 -24.16 6.19 1.31
C VAL A 160 -24.68 6.03 2.74
N LYS A 161 -23.88 6.33 3.77
CA LYS A 161 -24.26 6.21 5.19
C LYS A 161 -25.47 7.07 5.58
N LYS A 162 -25.59 8.28 5.02
CA LYS A 162 -26.76 9.14 5.25
C LYS A 162 -28.08 8.47 4.82
N HIS A 163 -28.02 7.55 3.86
CA HIS A 163 -29.16 6.82 3.33
C HIS A 163 -29.39 5.44 3.95
N GLY A 164 -28.53 5.01 4.89
CA GLY A 164 -28.69 3.76 5.63
C GLY A 164 -27.87 2.58 5.09
N PHE A 165 -26.95 2.80 4.15
CA PHE A 165 -25.99 1.78 3.73
C PHE A 165 -24.70 1.95 4.53
N ILE A 166 -24.24 0.88 5.18
CA ILE A 166 -23.02 0.86 5.97
C ILE A 166 -21.99 0.05 5.19
N VAL A 167 -20.99 0.75 4.65
CA VAL A 167 -19.85 0.15 3.94
C VAL A 167 -18.77 -0.17 4.94
N GLU A 168 -18.32 -1.43 4.96
CA GLU A 168 -17.28 -1.94 5.85
C GLU A 168 -15.91 -1.81 5.21
N ASN A 169 -15.80 -2.28 3.97
CA ASN A 169 -14.53 -2.38 3.25
C ASN A 169 -14.74 -2.17 1.74
N VAL A 170 -13.73 -1.60 1.08
CA VAL A 170 -13.64 -1.52 -0.38
C VAL A 170 -12.33 -2.13 -0.82
N THR A 171 -12.37 -3.06 -1.77
CA THR A 171 -11.21 -3.70 -2.36
C THR A 171 -11.06 -3.27 -3.81
N LEU A 172 -9.85 -2.88 -4.21
CA LEU A 172 -9.51 -2.55 -5.60
C LEU A 172 -8.76 -3.70 -6.26
N GLY A 173 -9.21 -4.10 -7.44
CA GLY A 173 -8.47 -4.97 -8.35
C GLY A 173 -7.39 -4.21 -9.13
N ASN A 174 -6.82 -4.88 -10.12
CA ASN A 174 -5.77 -4.27 -10.96
C ASN A 174 -6.41 -3.32 -11.98
N PRO A 175 -5.95 -2.05 -12.05
CA PRO A 175 -6.39 -1.14 -13.11
C PRO A 175 -5.90 -1.64 -14.46
N LYS A 176 -6.78 -1.59 -15.45
CA LYS A 176 -6.52 -1.97 -16.84
C LYS A 176 -6.64 -0.72 -17.71
N ALA A 177 -5.57 -0.40 -18.41
CA ALA A 177 -5.58 0.61 -19.47
C ALA A 177 -5.95 -0.04 -20.81
N ASP A 178 -6.23 0.78 -21.82
CA ASP A 178 -6.26 0.26 -23.19
C ASP A 178 -4.85 -0.22 -23.62
N GLY A 179 -4.78 -1.17 -24.55
CA GLY A 179 -3.50 -1.81 -24.90
C GLY A 179 -2.45 -0.84 -25.45
N GLN A 180 -2.86 0.27 -26.07
CA GLN A 180 -1.94 1.31 -26.53
C GLN A 180 -1.35 2.12 -25.37
N THR A 181 -2.18 2.50 -24.40
CA THR A 181 -1.76 3.26 -23.23
C THR A 181 -0.91 2.39 -22.30
N GLU A 182 -1.21 1.10 -22.16
CA GLU A 182 -0.41 0.16 -21.38
C GLU A 182 1.03 0.04 -21.93
N GLN A 183 1.18 -0.12 -23.25
CA GLN A 183 2.50 -0.14 -23.89
C GLN A 183 3.26 1.19 -23.72
N ALA A 184 2.56 2.32 -23.87
CA ALA A 184 3.17 3.63 -23.68
C ALA A 184 3.58 3.86 -22.22
N LEU A 185 2.75 3.42 -21.26
CA LEU A 185 3.01 3.50 -19.83
C LEU A 185 4.21 2.64 -19.46
N GLN A 186 4.29 1.40 -19.94
CA GLN A 186 5.44 0.54 -19.70
C GLN A 186 6.73 1.19 -20.18
N LYS A 187 6.74 1.77 -21.40
CA LYS A 187 7.90 2.52 -21.92
C LYS A 187 8.25 3.77 -21.09
N VAL A 188 7.28 4.39 -20.43
CA VAL A 188 7.55 5.52 -19.52
C VAL A 188 8.14 5.02 -18.21
N ILE A 189 7.61 3.92 -17.66
CA ILE A 189 8.12 3.27 -16.44
C ILE A 189 9.56 2.81 -16.66
N ASP A 190 9.84 2.12 -17.77
CA ASP A 190 11.17 1.62 -18.10
C ASP A 190 12.18 2.78 -18.21
N ARG A 191 11.80 3.87 -18.88
CA ARG A 191 12.64 5.08 -18.98
C ARG A 191 12.85 5.77 -17.65
N GLN A 192 11.83 5.79 -16.77
CA GLN A 192 11.95 6.37 -15.45
C GLN A 192 12.91 5.55 -14.57
N GLN A 193 12.84 4.22 -14.65
CA GLN A 193 13.75 3.32 -13.96
C GLN A 193 15.19 3.45 -14.49
N GLU A 194 15.36 3.58 -15.80
CA GLU A 194 16.68 3.84 -16.40
C GLU A 194 17.26 5.18 -15.92
N LEU A 195 16.45 6.24 -15.91
CA LEU A 195 16.87 7.55 -15.41
C LEU A 195 17.25 7.48 -13.93
N GLU A 196 16.45 6.82 -13.10
CA GLU A 196 16.73 6.63 -11.68
C GLU A 196 18.03 5.83 -11.47
N ALA A 197 18.28 4.79 -12.27
CA ALA A 197 19.52 4.03 -12.24
C ALA A 197 20.74 4.90 -12.59
N LEU A 198 20.64 5.74 -13.64
CA LEU A 198 21.70 6.69 -14.03
C LEU A 198 21.94 7.75 -12.95
N GLU A 199 20.90 8.23 -12.27
CA GLU A 199 21.05 9.16 -11.15
C GLU A 199 21.74 8.51 -9.95
N ILE A 200 21.41 7.26 -9.64
CA ILE A 200 22.09 6.48 -8.60
C ILE A 200 23.55 6.27 -8.98
N GLU A 201 23.84 5.91 -10.22
CA GLU A 201 25.21 5.74 -10.72
C GLU A 201 26.01 7.06 -10.62
N LYS A 202 25.40 8.18 -11.03
CA LYS A 202 26.00 9.52 -10.90
C LYS A 202 26.30 9.85 -9.44
N LYS A 203 25.36 9.61 -8.53
CA LYS A 203 25.57 9.82 -7.08
C LYS A 203 26.71 8.94 -6.56
N GLN A 204 26.76 7.67 -6.95
CA GLN A 204 27.85 6.76 -6.60
C GLN A 204 29.21 7.21 -7.16
N ALA A 205 29.24 7.76 -8.37
CA ALA A 205 30.47 8.29 -8.97
C ALA A 205 30.97 9.53 -8.21
N VAL A 206 30.07 10.44 -7.81
CA VAL A 206 30.39 11.60 -6.97
C VAL A 206 30.95 11.14 -5.62
N VAL A 207 30.26 10.25 -4.92
CA VAL A 207 30.71 9.71 -3.63
C VAL A 207 32.06 9.01 -3.75
N ARG A 208 32.30 8.26 -4.84
CA ARG A 208 33.60 7.62 -5.12
C ARG A 208 34.71 8.65 -5.34
N ALA A 209 34.43 9.72 -6.09
CA ALA A 209 35.39 10.78 -6.33
C ALA A 209 35.72 11.55 -5.04
N GLU A 210 34.71 11.88 -4.23
CA GLU A 210 34.89 12.51 -2.91
C GLU A 210 35.73 11.64 -1.99
N LYS A 211 35.43 10.34 -1.93
CA LYS A 211 36.21 9.37 -1.14
C LYS A 211 37.67 9.32 -1.59
N ALA A 212 37.94 9.28 -2.90
CA ALA A 212 39.30 9.23 -3.43
C ALA A 212 40.10 10.52 -3.10
N VAL A 213 39.44 11.69 -3.14
CA VAL A 213 40.07 12.96 -2.74
C VAL A 213 40.41 12.95 -1.26
N GLU A 214 39.50 12.45 -0.41
CA GLU A 214 39.73 12.39 1.03
C GLU A 214 40.83 11.37 1.40
N GLU A 215 40.85 10.21 0.74
CA GLU A 215 41.93 9.22 0.88
C GLU A 215 43.28 9.81 0.47
N ALA A 216 43.36 10.49 -0.68
CA ALA A 216 44.60 11.13 -1.13
C ALA A 216 45.09 12.24 -0.18
N LYS A 217 44.17 13.03 0.41
CA LYS A 217 44.51 14.01 1.45
C LYS A 217 45.04 13.34 2.71
N GLY A 218 44.37 12.28 3.17
CA GLY A 218 44.79 11.50 4.33
C GLY A 218 46.17 10.88 4.15
N GLU A 219 46.46 10.34 2.96
CA GLU A 219 47.78 9.81 2.60
C GLU A 219 48.85 10.89 2.56
N ALA A 220 48.57 12.04 1.93
CA ALA A 220 49.48 13.17 1.86
C ALA A 220 49.83 13.70 3.26
N GLU A 221 48.84 13.86 4.13
CA GLU A 221 49.02 14.31 5.51
C GLU A 221 49.79 13.29 6.34
N SER A 222 49.46 12.00 6.22
CA SER A 222 50.19 10.91 6.88
C SER A 222 51.67 10.90 6.46
N LYS A 223 51.96 11.08 5.17
CA LYS A 223 53.33 11.16 4.65
C LYS A 223 54.06 12.40 5.18
N ARG A 224 53.41 13.56 5.22
CA ARG A 224 53.97 14.80 5.79
C ARG A 224 54.37 14.60 7.25
N ILE A 225 53.46 14.07 8.07
CA ILE A 225 53.70 13.80 9.50
C ILE A 225 54.87 12.82 9.67
N LYS A 226 54.93 11.74 8.88
CA LYS A 226 56.05 10.78 8.92
C LYS A 226 57.38 11.43 8.56
N SER A 227 57.44 12.18 7.46
CA SER A 227 58.66 12.86 7.03
C SER A 227 59.14 13.91 8.03
N GLU A 228 58.23 14.65 8.66
CA GLU A 228 58.56 15.59 9.74
C GLU A 228 59.09 14.89 10.99
N ALA A 229 58.47 13.76 11.36
CA ALA A 229 58.94 12.94 12.48
C ALA A 229 60.34 12.36 12.21
N GLU A 230 60.60 11.85 11.01
CA GLU A 230 61.91 11.36 10.58
C GLU A 230 62.96 12.48 10.54
N ALA A 231 62.62 13.64 9.99
CA ALA A 231 63.52 14.80 9.96
C ALA A 231 63.93 15.22 11.38
N LYS A 232 62.97 15.31 12.30
CA LYS A 232 63.22 15.66 13.70
C LYS A 232 64.04 14.59 14.43
N ALA A 233 63.77 13.30 14.15
CA ALA A 233 64.58 12.20 14.68
C ALA A 233 66.03 12.29 14.18
N ASN A 234 66.24 12.52 12.88
CA ASN A 234 67.56 12.67 12.28
C ASN A 234 68.30 13.89 12.82
N GLU A 235 67.61 15.01 13.04
CA GLU A 235 68.21 16.21 13.65
C GLU A 235 68.65 15.94 15.10
N THR A 236 67.81 15.25 15.88
CA THR A 236 68.13 14.84 17.26
C THR A 236 69.35 13.90 17.28
N VAL A 237 69.37 12.91 16.38
CA VAL A 237 70.52 12.00 16.22
C VAL A 237 71.78 12.78 15.83
N LYS A 238 71.69 13.71 14.87
CA LYS A 238 72.80 14.57 14.45
C LYS A 238 73.35 15.44 15.59
N GLN A 239 72.48 16.00 16.42
CA GLN A 239 72.89 16.76 17.61
C GLN A 239 73.56 15.87 18.67
N SER A 240 73.17 14.59 18.77
CA SER A 240 73.77 13.61 19.67
C SER A 240 75.07 12.98 19.15
N LEU A 241 75.38 13.15 17.86
CA LEU A 241 76.58 12.60 17.21
C LEU A 241 77.78 13.53 17.45
N SER A 242 78.70 13.12 18.34
CA SER A 242 80.05 13.68 18.39
C SER A 242 81.00 12.89 17.50
N ALA A 243 82.05 13.53 17.00
CA ALA A 243 83.07 12.88 16.15
C ALA A 243 83.73 11.66 16.84
N GLU A 244 83.83 11.68 18.18
CA GLU A 244 84.35 10.56 18.97
C GLU A 244 83.40 9.37 19.02
N ILE A 245 82.07 9.59 19.09
CA ILE A 245 81.07 8.51 19.09
C ILE A 245 80.97 7.84 17.72
N VAL A 246 81.07 8.62 16.63
CA VAL A 246 81.12 8.07 15.25
C VAL A 246 82.35 7.18 15.08
N ASN A 247 83.51 7.63 15.55
CA ASN A 247 84.74 6.82 15.53
C ASN A 247 84.62 5.56 16.39
N TYR A 248 83.99 5.65 17.57
CA TYR A 248 83.77 4.49 18.44
C TYR A 248 82.82 3.43 17.84
N GLU A 249 81.68 3.84 17.29
CA GLU A 249 80.73 2.91 16.64
C GLU A 249 81.28 2.32 15.33
N SER A 250 82.04 3.10 14.55
CA SER A 250 82.69 2.61 13.34
C SER A 250 83.79 1.58 13.65
N ILE A 251 84.58 1.77 14.72
CA ILE A 251 85.53 0.76 15.21
C ILE A 251 84.80 -0.50 15.73
N LYS A 252 83.67 -0.35 16.43
CA LYS A 252 82.90 -1.48 16.98
C LYS A 252 82.22 -2.34 15.92
N LYS A 253 81.74 -1.73 14.82
CA LYS A 253 81.12 -2.46 13.69
C LYS A 253 82.12 -2.90 12.62
N TRP A 254 83.39 -2.54 12.76
CA TRP A 254 84.42 -2.98 11.84
C TRP A 254 84.75 -4.47 12.09
N ASP A 255 84.64 -5.27 11.03
CA ASP A 255 84.94 -6.70 11.00
C ASP A 255 86.46 -7.03 10.92
N GLY A 256 87.31 -6.01 11.08
CA GLY A 256 88.77 -6.15 11.05
C GLY A 256 89.36 -6.41 9.65
N LYS A 257 88.57 -6.35 8.57
CA LYS A 257 89.08 -6.46 7.20
C LYS A 257 89.31 -5.07 6.59
N LEU A 258 90.51 -4.85 6.04
CA LEU A 258 90.83 -3.67 5.25
C LEU A 258 90.17 -3.76 3.86
N PRO A 259 89.56 -2.68 3.34
CA PRO A 259 89.03 -2.66 1.97
C PRO A 259 90.17 -2.85 0.98
N SER A 260 90.21 -3.99 0.29
CA SER A 260 91.21 -4.28 -0.72
C SER A 260 90.80 -3.68 -2.07
N VAL A 261 90.76 -2.35 -2.18
CA VAL A 261 90.87 -1.63 -3.46
C VAL A 261 91.26 -0.18 -3.17
N THR A 262 92.55 0.11 -3.35
CA THR A 262 93.11 1.46 -3.31
C THR A 262 93.11 2.01 -4.73
N GLY A 263 92.23 2.97 -5.02
CA GLY A 263 92.22 3.66 -6.30
C GLY A 263 91.60 5.05 -6.19
N GLY A 264 92.45 6.07 -6.01
CA GLY A 264 92.13 7.47 -6.35
C GLY A 264 91.39 8.31 -5.30
N SER A 265 92.17 8.91 -4.39
CA SER A 265 91.97 10.26 -3.82
C SER A 265 90.64 10.60 -3.15
N THR A 266 90.39 10.02 -1.97
CA THR A 266 90.08 10.70 -0.68
C THR A 266 89.81 9.64 0.39
N PRO A 267 90.53 9.59 1.52
CA PRO A 267 90.20 8.64 2.58
C PRO A 267 88.85 9.01 3.20
N MET A 268 87.85 8.13 3.08
CA MET A 268 86.50 8.34 3.62
C MET A 268 86.46 8.35 5.16
N VAL A 269 87.53 7.86 5.81
CA VAL A 269 87.68 7.88 7.27
C VAL A 269 89.12 8.28 7.59
N THR A 270 89.29 9.41 8.28
CA THR A 270 90.57 9.83 8.87
C THR A 270 90.52 9.57 10.35
N ILE A 271 91.38 8.65 10.82
CA ILE A 271 91.53 8.31 12.23
C ILE A 271 92.52 9.32 12.84
N PRO A 272 92.18 10.04 13.94
CA PRO A 272 93.13 10.91 14.60
C PRO A 272 94.23 10.09 15.27
N GLN A 273 95.48 10.32 14.89
CA GLN A 273 96.64 9.74 15.57
C GLN A 273 96.91 10.56 16.84
N GLY A 274 96.52 10.03 18.00
CA GLY A 274 96.91 10.57 19.30
C GLY A 274 98.40 10.37 19.54
N LYS A 275 99.07 11.40 20.10
CA LYS A 275 100.44 11.31 20.62
C LYS A 275 100.53 10.42 21.85
#